data_AF-A0A7W0WWB4-F1
#
_entry.id   AF-A0A7W0WWB4-F1
#
_cell.length_a   1.000
_cell.length_b   1.000
_cell.length_c   1.000
_cell.angle_alpha   90.00
_cell.angle_beta   90.00
_cell.angle_gamma   90.00
#
_symmetry.space_group_name_H-M   'P 1'
#
loop_
_entity.id
_entity.type
_entity.pdbx_description
1 polymer ?
#
loop_
_entity_poly.entity_id
_entity_poly.type
_entity_poly.pdbx_seq_one_letter_code
_entity_poly.pdbx_strand_id
1 'polypeptide(L)'
;MHPIKTLLFCSFVLACGGGQKAGSPDIAQTSSGSPDIAQTSSPGGVSCAQEIALECPNGVDGCTTGKTSVHVCVSVTAQAGPSCSQEIALECPVGETDACLISPPVAANHICVRR
;
A
#
# COMPACT_ATOMS: atom_id res chain seq x y z
N MET A 1 4.92 46.38 -18.01
CA MET A 1 4.16 47.65 -17.89
C MET A 1 2.94 47.58 -18.80
N HIS A 2 1.78 47.30 -18.23
CA HIS A 2 0.41 47.76 -18.51
C HIS A 2 -0.53 46.95 -17.56
N PRO A 3 -1.67 47.51 -17.15
CA PRO A 3 -1.99 47.59 -15.73
C PRO A 3 -3.19 46.75 -15.24
N ILE A 4 -3.13 46.56 -13.93
CA ILE A 4 -4.18 46.31 -12.93
C ILE A 4 -5.47 47.11 -13.20
N LYS A 5 -6.63 46.45 -13.07
CA LYS A 5 -7.84 47.00 -12.44
C LYS A 5 -8.83 45.85 -12.14
N THR A 6 -9.12 45.49 -10.87
CA THR A 6 -10.13 46.15 -9.98
C THR A 6 -11.52 45.62 -10.40
N LEU A 7 -12.37 44.95 -9.62
CA LEU A 7 -12.73 44.79 -8.19
C LEU A 7 -13.62 43.51 -8.14
N LEU A 8 -14.00 42.90 -7.03
CA LEU A 8 -14.80 43.48 -5.96
C LEU A 8 -15.00 42.42 -4.85
N PHE A 9 -14.86 42.90 -3.63
CA PHE A 9 -15.14 42.26 -2.35
C PHE A 9 -16.56 41.72 -2.24
N CYS A 10 -16.73 40.65 -1.46
CA CYS A 10 -17.84 40.59 -0.52
C CYS A 10 -17.47 39.76 0.72
N SER A 11 -17.24 40.48 1.82
CA SER A 11 -17.06 39.95 3.17
C SER A 11 -18.40 39.45 3.72
N PHE A 12 -18.42 38.33 4.45
CA PHE A 12 -19.47 38.05 5.44
C PHE A 12 -18.89 37.38 6.70
N VAL A 13 -18.61 38.25 7.67
CA VAL A 13 -18.98 38.23 9.10
C VAL A 13 -18.88 36.91 9.90
N LEU A 14 -17.84 36.92 10.74
CA LEU A 14 -17.65 36.44 12.12
C LEU A 14 -18.90 36.11 12.98
N ALA A 15 -18.90 34.95 13.65
CA ALA A 15 -19.62 34.75 14.93
C ALA A 15 -18.98 33.62 15.79
N CYS A 16 -18.53 33.99 16.99
CA CYS A 16 -18.16 33.07 18.09
C CYS A 16 -19.39 32.79 18.98
N GLY A 17 -19.51 31.58 19.54
CA GLY A 17 -20.42 31.30 20.66
C GLY A 17 -20.69 29.81 20.89
N GLY A 18 -20.25 29.27 22.03
CA GLY A 18 -20.38 27.84 22.38
C GLY A 18 -21.57 27.50 23.30
N GLY A 19 -21.69 26.20 23.66
CA GLY A 19 -22.41 25.79 24.89
C GLY A 19 -23.35 24.56 24.86
N GLN A 20 -22.78 23.34 24.90
CA GLN A 20 -23.06 22.18 25.78
C GLN A 20 -24.40 21.38 25.86
N LYS A 21 -24.18 20.06 26.12
CA LYS A 21 -25.02 18.96 26.69
C LYS A 21 -25.98 18.19 25.75
N ALA A 22 -26.11 16.85 25.82
CA ALA A 22 -25.42 15.79 26.55
C ALA A 22 -25.79 14.44 25.90
N GLY A 23 -24.84 13.50 25.85
CA GLY A 23 -25.10 12.11 25.45
C GLY A 23 -23.83 11.27 25.54
N SER A 24 -23.48 10.85 26.75
CA SER A 24 -22.50 9.78 27.02
C SER A 24 -23.30 8.48 27.23
N PRO A 25 -22.74 7.29 26.93
CA PRO A 25 -21.70 6.75 27.79
C PRO A 25 -20.44 6.32 27.05
N ASP A 26 -19.31 6.77 27.59
CA ASP A 26 -18.23 5.91 28.08
C ASP A 26 -18.14 4.50 27.48
N ILE A 27 -17.25 4.34 26.49
CA ILE A 27 -16.20 3.32 26.61
C ILE A 27 -14.88 4.03 26.30
N ALA A 28 -14.10 4.27 27.35
CA ALA A 28 -12.67 4.48 27.22
C ALA A 28 -12.05 3.27 26.51
N GLN A 29 -11.74 3.41 25.22
CA GLN A 29 -10.83 2.47 24.56
C GLN A 29 -9.46 3.14 24.45
N THR A 30 -8.73 3.01 25.55
CA THR A 30 -7.27 3.01 25.54
C THR A 30 -6.82 1.84 24.66
N SER A 31 -6.68 2.08 23.37
CA SER A 31 -5.94 1.19 22.48
C SER A 31 -4.61 1.84 22.17
N SER A 32 -3.61 1.46 22.94
CA SER A 32 -2.25 1.30 22.43
C SER A 32 -2.33 0.31 21.25
N GLY A 33 -2.54 0.81 20.04
CA GLY A 33 -2.80 -0.01 18.87
C GLY A 33 -2.19 0.63 17.64
N SER A 34 -1.39 -0.16 16.92
CA SER A 34 -0.71 0.12 15.65
C SER A 34 -1.51 0.99 14.68
N PRO A 35 -0.84 1.75 13.79
CA PRO A 35 -1.54 2.51 12.75
C PRO A 35 -2.36 1.55 11.87
N ASP A 36 -3.67 1.55 12.11
CA ASP A 36 -4.69 0.95 11.28
C ASP A 36 -4.79 1.81 10.01
N ILE A 37 -3.84 1.61 9.10
CA ILE A 37 -4.05 2.01 7.72
C ILE A 37 -5.11 1.04 7.22
N ALA A 38 -6.29 1.57 6.90
CA ALA A 38 -7.27 0.92 6.05
C ALA A 38 -6.56 0.52 4.74
N GLN A 39 -5.91 -0.64 4.76
CA GLN A 39 -5.15 -1.17 3.66
C GLN A 39 -6.17 -1.60 2.63
N THR A 40 -6.38 -0.69 1.68
CA THR A 40 -7.06 -0.98 0.42
C THR A 40 -6.34 -2.21 -0.11
N SER A 41 -7.03 -3.36 -0.06
CA SER A 41 -6.47 -4.67 -0.39
C SER A 41 -6.24 -4.69 -1.89
N SER A 42 -5.13 -4.08 -2.31
CA SER A 42 -4.70 -4.09 -3.69
C SER A 42 -4.42 -5.54 -4.05
N PRO A 43 -4.87 -6.03 -5.22
CA PRO A 43 -4.67 -7.42 -5.63
C PRO A 43 -3.20 -7.85 -5.72
N GLY A 44 -2.24 -6.94 -5.51
CA GLY A 44 -0.81 -7.23 -5.40
C GLY A 44 -0.22 -7.21 -3.98
N GLY A 45 -0.97 -6.87 -2.93
CA GLY A 45 -0.42 -6.73 -1.57
C GLY A 45 0.01 -5.29 -1.23
N VAL A 46 0.75 -5.15 -0.12
CA VAL A 46 1.15 -3.84 0.43
C VAL A 46 2.41 -3.34 -0.28
N SER A 47 2.47 -2.09 -0.70
CA SER A 47 3.65 -1.52 -1.37
C SER A 47 4.90 -1.52 -0.47
N CYS A 48 6.09 -1.77 -1.05
CA CYS A 48 7.38 -1.64 -0.36
C CYS A 48 7.71 -0.23 0.14
N ALA A 49 6.92 0.78 -0.27
CA ALA A 49 7.04 2.13 0.27
C ALA A 49 6.55 2.23 1.72
N GLN A 50 5.80 1.24 2.21
CA GLN A 50 5.42 1.15 3.62
C GLN A 50 6.55 0.44 4.37
N GLU A 51 7.04 1.02 5.46
CA GLU A 51 8.10 0.43 6.28
C GLU A 51 7.54 -0.67 7.21
N ILE A 52 6.98 -1.72 6.59
CA ILE A 52 6.57 -2.95 7.27
C ILE A 52 7.48 -4.10 6.84
N ALA A 53 7.41 -5.23 7.54
CA ALA A 53 8.07 -6.46 7.13
C ALA A 53 7.09 -7.61 7.20
N LEU A 54 7.02 -8.41 6.14
CA LEU A 54 6.18 -9.60 6.11
C LEU A 54 6.97 -10.80 6.67
N GLU A 55 6.44 -11.44 7.71
CA GLU A 55 7.01 -12.68 8.22
C GLU A 55 6.65 -13.86 7.28
N CYS A 56 7.67 -14.47 6.69
CA CYS A 56 7.52 -15.54 5.71
C CYS A 56 8.02 -16.88 6.25
N PRO A 57 7.15 -17.85 6.57
CA PRO A 57 7.55 -19.12 7.20
C PRO A 57 8.57 -19.96 6.42
N ASN A 58 8.58 -19.84 5.08
CA ASN A 58 9.47 -20.59 4.19
C ASN A 58 10.03 -19.68 3.09
N GLY A 59 10.36 -18.44 3.45
CA GLY A 59 10.71 -17.44 2.46
C GLY A 59 11.25 -16.18 3.10
N VAL A 60 11.32 -15.16 2.27
CA VAL A 60 11.73 -13.82 2.63
C VAL A 60 10.73 -12.84 2.05
N ASP A 61 10.56 -11.72 2.72
CA ASP A 61 9.81 -10.60 2.17
C ASP A 61 10.49 -10.12 0.88
N GLY A 62 9.72 -10.10 -0.20
CA GLY A 62 10.19 -9.66 -1.50
C GLY A 62 10.66 -8.20 -1.53
N CYS A 63 10.13 -7.34 -0.65
CA CYS A 63 10.63 -5.98 -0.48
C CYS A 63 12.03 -5.94 0.12
N THR A 64 12.28 -6.74 1.16
CA THR A 64 13.59 -6.80 1.84
C THR A 64 14.69 -7.29 0.90
N THR A 65 14.34 -8.11 -0.08
CA THR A 65 15.29 -8.63 -1.07
C THR A 65 15.31 -7.86 -2.38
N GLY A 66 14.47 -6.82 -2.54
CA GLY A 66 14.35 -6.05 -3.78
C GLY A 66 13.84 -6.86 -4.97
N LYS A 67 13.18 -8.01 -4.72
CA LYS A 67 12.66 -8.90 -5.76
C LYS A 67 11.26 -8.48 -6.24
N THR A 68 10.52 -7.76 -5.40
CA THR A 68 9.15 -7.32 -5.67
C THR A 68 8.95 -5.85 -5.29
N SER A 69 7.88 -5.24 -5.82
CA SER A 69 7.43 -3.87 -5.50
C SER A 69 6.42 -3.81 -4.35
N VAL A 70 6.07 -4.98 -3.82
CA VAL A 70 5.09 -5.19 -2.73
C VAL A 70 5.60 -6.23 -1.74
N HIS A 71 5.13 -6.16 -0.50
CA HIS A 71 5.38 -7.12 0.56
C HIS A 71 4.64 -8.41 0.24
N VAL A 72 5.38 -9.39 -0.27
CA VAL A 72 4.90 -10.73 -0.63
C VAL A 72 6.00 -11.74 -0.34
N CYS A 73 5.62 -12.94 0.09
CA CYS A 73 6.60 -13.96 0.41
C CYS A 73 7.18 -14.57 -0.85
N VAL A 74 8.50 -14.53 -0.95
CA VAL A 74 9.30 -15.13 -2.00
C VAL A 74 10.12 -16.27 -1.41
N SER A 75 10.15 -17.44 -2.06
CA SER A 75 11.01 -18.53 -1.58
C SER A 75 12.49 -18.09 -1.57
N VAL A 76 13.25 -18.51 -0.55
CA VAL A 76 14.69 -18.20 -0.44
C VAL A 76 15.49 -18.75 -1.62
N THR A 77 15.00 -19.81 -2.26
CA THR A 77 15.61 -20.42 -3.45
C THR A 77 15.04 -19.88 -4.76
N ALA A 78 14.10 -18.93 -4.72
CA ALA A 78 13.47 -18.41 -5.94
C ALA A 78 14.49 -17.59 -6.75
N GLN A 79 14.73 -18.08 -7.96
CA GLN A 79 15.55 -17.41 -8.96
C GLN A 79 14.64 -16.58 -9.85
N ALA A 80 15.01 -15.32 -10.05
CA ALA A 80 14.33 -14.47 -11.02
C ALA A 80 14.71 -14.94 -12.43
N GLY A 81 13.69 -15.15 -13.25
CA GLY A 81 13.81 -15.44 -14.66
C GLY A 81 13.98 -14.17 -15.49
N PRO A 82 13.65 -14.26 -16.80
CA PRO A 82 13.68 -13.11 -17.68
C PRO A 82 12.71 -11.99 -17.26
N SER A 83 12.80 -10.85 -17.93
CA SER A 83 11.95 -9.70 -17.62
C SER A 83 10.48 -9.98 -17.94
N CYS A 84 9.56 -9.40 -17.16
CA CYS A 84 8.10 -9.51 -17.41
C CYS A 84 7.65 -8.96 -18.78
N SER A 85 8.51 -8.17 -19.45
CA SER A 85 8.27 -7.71 -20.83
C SER A 85 8.39 -8.83 -21.86
N GLN A 86 9.02 -9.94 -21.50
CA GLN A 86 8.94 -11.17 -22.28
C GLN A 86 7.64 -11.86 -21.86
N GLU A 87 6.70 -12.03 -22.79
CA GLU A 87 5.38 -12.64 -22.52
C GLU A 87 5.47 -14.16 -22.35
N ILE A 88 6.37 -14.60 -21.47
CA ILE A 88 6.49 -15.98 -21.00
C ILE A 88 5.81 -16.07 -19.64
N ALA A 89 5.43 -17.27 -19.20
CA ALA A 89 4.98 -17.48 -17.82
C ALA A 89 5.90 -18.52 -17.18
N LEU A 90 6.32 -18.26 -15.95
CA LEU A 90 7.05 -19.24 -15.17
C LEU A 90 6.05 -20.24 -14.57
N GLU A 91 6.31 -21.53 -14.77
CA GLU A 91 5.57 -22.57 -14.05
C GLU A 91 5.98 -22.55 -12.58
N CYS A 92 5.05 -22.12 -11.73
CA CYS A 92 5.28 -22.01 -10.30
C CYS A 92 4.81 -23.26 -9.55
N PRO A 93 5.48 -23.61 -8.43
CA PRO A 93 5.00 -24.64 -7.52
C PRO A 93 3.57 -24.38 -7.03
N VAL A 94 2.91 -25.42 -6.53
CA VAL A 94 1.56 -25.32 -5.98
C VAL A 94 1.52 -24.28 -4.86
N GLY A 95 0.58 -23.34 -4.95
CA GLY A 95 0.42 -22.25 -3.99
C GLY A 95 1.29 -21.01 -4.28
N GLU A 96 2.01 -21.00 -5.40
CA GLU A 96 2.74 -19.84 -5.89
C GLU A 96 2.16 -19.34 -7.22
N THR A 97 2.41 -18.08 -7.53
CA THR A 97 2.01 -17.44 -8.79
C THR A 97 3.17 -16.63 -9.31
N ASP A 98 3.30 -16.58 -10.63
CA ASP A 98 4.28 -15.73 -11.28
C ASP A 98 3.94 -14.25 -11.03
N ALA A 99 4.87 -13.52 -10.44
CA ALA A 99 4.72 -12.10 -10.12
C ALA A 99 4.36 -11.22 -11.32
N CYS A 100 4.74 -11.62 -12.54
CA CYS A 100 4.38 -10.89 -13.76
C CYS A 100 2.90 -11.04 -14.14
N LEU A 101 2.24 -12.10 -13.67
CA LEU A 101 0.81 -12.37 -13.95
C LEU A 101 -0.12 -11.68 -12.95
N ILE A 102 0.44 -11.07 -11.91
CA ILE A 102 -0.31 -10.23 -10.98
C ILE A 102 -0.57 -8.88 -11.66
N SER A 103 -1.77 -8.33 -11.55
CA SER A 103 -2.11 -7.02 -12.14
C SER A 103 -2.32 -5.96 -11.05
N PRO A 104 -1.53 -4.88 -11.00
CA PRO A 104 -0.32 -4.64 -11.82
C PRO A 104 0.82 -5.61 -11.45
N PRO A 105 1.81 -5.85 -12.36
CA PRO A 105 2.95 -6.72 -12.08
C PRO A 105 3.68 -6.28 -10.83
N VAL A 106 3.96 -7.26 -9.96
CA VAL A 106 4.60 -6.99 -8.65
C VAL A 106 6.10 -7.23 -8.66
N ALA A 107 6.67 -7.64 -9.79
CA ALA A 107 8.11 -7.77 -10.01
C ALA A 107 8.47 -7.29 -11.42
N ALA A 108 9.76 -7.01 -11.63
CA ALA A 108 10.29 -6.69 -12.97
C ALA A 108 10.63 -7.94 -13.79
N ASN A 109 10.74 -9.09 -13.13
CA ASN A 109 11.16 -10.37 -13.68
C ASN A 109 10.19 -11.48 -13.26
N HIS A 110 10.12 -12.54 -14.06
CA HIS A 110 9.38 -13.74 -13.71
C HIS A 110 9.93 -14.35 -12.43
N ILE A 111 9.14 -14.36 -11.38
CA ILE A 111 9.51 -14.96 -10.10
C ILE A 111 8.26 -15.47 -9.40
N CYS A 112 8.35 -16.67 -8.84
CA CYS A 112 7.25 -17.27 -8.10
C CYS A 112 7.12 -16.65 -6.71
N VAL A 113 5.91 -16.18 -6.39
CA VAL A 113 5.56 -15.57 -5.11
C VAL A 113 4.34 -16.26 -4.51
N ARG A 114 4.27 -16.32 -3.18
CA ARG A 114 3.10 -16.90 -2.48
C ARG A 114 2.01 -15.87 -2.28
N ARG A 115 0.76 -16.31 -2.42
CA ARG A 115 -0.43 -15.58 -2.03
C ARG A 115 -1.19 -16.26 -0.89
#